data_AF-A0A2V7DPW5-F1
#
_entry.id   AF-A0A2V7DPW5-F1
#
_cell.length_a   1.000
_cell.length_b   1.000
_cell.length_c   1.000
_cell.angle_alpha   90.00
_cell.angle_beta   90.00
_cell.angle_gamma   90.00
#
_symmetry.space_group_name_H-M   'P 1'
#
loop_
_entity.id
_entity.type
_entity.pdbx_description
1 polymer ?
#
loop_
_entity_poly.entity_id
_entity_poly.type
_entity_poly.pdbx_seq_one_letter_code
_entity_poly.pdbx_strand_id
1 'polypeptide(L)' 'MSKVRVNLANPAELCEIPGIRQSEAEAIIRFRTEHGPIKNADQLSEIIGGHALDAAALDFDPALTTAPESPGA' A
#
# COMPACT_ATOMS: atom_id res chain seq x y z
N MET A 1 -13.43 -10.08 3.57
CA MET A 1 -12.92 -8.69 3.53
C MET A 1 -11.96 -8.56 2.37
N SER A 2 -12.21 -7.63 1.46
CA SER A 2 -11.25 -7.29 0.40
C SER A 2 -10.15 -6.42 0.99
N LYS A 3 -8.89 -6.81 0.82
CA LYS A 3 -7.76 -6.02 1.29
C LYS A 3 -7.38 -4.96 0.26
N VAL A 4 -7.02 -3.77 0.72
CA VAL A 4 -6.49 -2.72 -0.17
C VAL A 4 -5.01 -2.96 -0.37
N ARG A 5 -4.58 -3.12 -1.63
CA ARG A 5 -3.18 -3.35 -1.98
C ARG A 5 -2.38 -2.06 -1.92
N VAL A 6 -1.76 -1.75 -0.79
CA VAL A 6 -1.09 -0.46 -0.52
C VAL A 6 -0.02 -0.12 -1.59
N ASN A 7 0.71 -1.13 -2.05
CA ASN A 7 1.78 -0.94 -3.05
C ASN A 7 1.28 -0.78 -4.50
N LEU A 8 -0.01 -1.04 -4.75
CA LEU A 8 -0.59 -1.07 -6.09
C LEU A 8 -1.84 -0.19 -6.24
N ALA A 9 -2.45 0.18 -5.12
CA ALA A 9 -3.59 1.06 -5.05
C ALA A 9 -3.23 2.42 -5.66
N ASN A 10 -4.19 2.99 -6.37
CA ASN A 10 -4.15 4.36 -6.83
C ASN A 10 -4.57 5.29 -5.67
N PRO A 11 -4.33 6.60 -5.74
CA PRO A 11 -4.63 7.50 -4.63
C PRO A 11 -6.11 7.55 -4.23
N ALA A 12 -7.03 7.27 -5.16
CA ALA A 12 -8.46 7.20 -4.84
C ALA A 12 -8.77 5.98 -3.95
N GLU A 13 -8.27 4.80 -4.32
CA GLU A 13 -8.41 3.56 -3.52
C GLU A 13 -7.74 3.68 -2.15
N LEU A 14 -6.59 4.36 -2.06
CA LEU A 14 -5.95 4.64 -0.79
C LEU A 14 -6.81 5.54 0.10
N CYS A 15 -7.53 6.51 -0.50
CA CYS A 15 -8.44 7.40 0.22
C CYS A 15 -9.73 6.68 0.68
N GLU A 16 -10.03 5.49 0.16
CA GLU A 16 -11.13 4.65 0.67
C GLU A 16 -10.77 3.99 2.01
N ILE A 17 -9.48 3.95 2.37
CA ILE A 17 -9.03 3.43 3.66
C ILE A 17 -9.45 4.43 4.76
N PRO A 18 -10.27 4.01 5.74
CA PRO A 18 -10.65 4.90 6.83
C PRO A 18 -9.42 5.33 7.63
N GLY A 19 -9.19 6.64 7.69
CA GLY A 19 -8.01 7.24 8.32
C GLY A 19 -7.07 7.89 7.32
N ILE A 20 -7.10 7.50 6.04
CA ILE A 20 -6.24 8.08 5.00
C ILE A 20 -6.94 9.22 4.27
N ARG A 21 -6.28 10.38 4.20
CA ARG A 21 -6.69 11.52 3.37
C ARG A 21 -5.93 11.56 2.06
N GLN A 22 -6.39 12.41 1.14
CA GLN A 22 -5.75 12.61 -0.17
C GLN A 22 -4.25 12.93 -0.07
N SER A 23 -3.84 13.82 0.85
CA SER A 23 -2.43 14.17 1.03
C SER A 23 -1.57 13.01 1.56
N GLU A 24 -2.15 12.13 2.36
CA GLU A 24 -1.48 10.91 2.87
C GLU A 24 -1.37 9.86 1.77
N ALA A 25 -2.42 9.71 0.96
CA ALA A 25 -2.37 8.89 -0.25
C ALA A 25 -1.25 9.35 -1.19
N GLU A 26 -1.10 10.65 -1.43
CA GLU A 26 0.01 11.19 -2.22
C GLU A 26 1.37 10.89 -1.59
N ALA A 27 1.50 11.02 -0.25
CA ALA A 27 2.73 10.67 0.47
C ALA A 27 3.10 9.20 0.31
N ILE A 28 2.10 8.29 0.33
CA ILE A 28 2.28 6.85 0.09
C ILE A 28 2.81 6.59 -1.33
N ILE A 29 2.20 7.21 -2.35
CA ILE A 29 2.64 7.08 -3.75
C ILE A 29 4.08 7.58 -3.90
N ARG A 30 4.37 8.74 -3.32
CA ARG A 30 5.68 9.36 -3.36
C ARG A 30 6.73 8.49 -2.67
N PHE A 31 6.44 8.02 -1.46
CA PHE A 31 7.32 7.13 -0.71
C PHE A 31 7.64 5.86 -1.50
N ARG A 32 6.64 5.16 -2.05
CA ARG A 32 6.89 3.93 -2.80
C ARG A 32 7.65 4.13 -4.10
N THR A 33 7.59 5.33 -4.65
CA THR A 33 8.33 5.74 -5.86
C THR A 33 9.79 6.05 -5.54
N GLU A 34 10.07 6.74 -4.42
CA GLU A 34 11.43 7.16 -4.03
C GLU A 34 12.20 6.09 -3.23
N HIS A 35 11.51 5.35 -2.35
CA HIS A 35 12.12 4.40 -1.40
C HIS A 35 11.83 2.93 -1.72
N GLY A 36 10.89 2.66 -2.64
CA GLY A 36 10.43 1.31 -2.96
C GLY A 36 9.22 0.86 -2.10
N PRO A 37 8.77 -0.40 -2.25
CA PRO A 37 7.49 -0.85 -1.70
C PRO A 37 7.40 -0.73 -0.17
N ILE A 38 6.20 -0.43 0.30
CA ILE A 38 5.84 -0.37 1.71
C ILE A 38 5.75 -1.79 2.26
N LYS A 39 6.47 -2.04 3.35
CA LYS A 39 6.70 -3.40 3.88
C LYS A 39 5.62 -3.88 4.83
N ASN A 40 5.04 -2.97 5.60
CA ASN A 40 4.13 -3.28 6.71
C ASN A 40 3.34 -2.04 7.16
N ALA A 41 2.35 -2.27 8.02
CA ALA A 41 1.48 -1.23 8.54
C ALA A 41 2.21 -0.19 9.42
N ASP A 42 3.28 -0.59 10.09
CA ASP A 42 4.12 0.31 10.90
C ASP A 42 4.79 1.36 10.01
N GLN A 43 5.45 0.93 8.93
CA GLN A 43 6.07 1.83 7.96
C GLN A 43 5.01 2.70 7.25
N LEU A 44 3.83 2.16 6.97
CA LEU A 44 2.71 2.95 6.45
C LEU A 44 2.28 4.04 7.45
N SER A 45 2.17 3.70 8.73
CA SER A 45 1.82 4.62 9.80
C SER A 45 2.83 5.77 9.88
N GLU A 46 4.13 5.49 9.78
CA GLU A 46 5.17 6.53 9.74
C GLU A 46 5.00 7.52 8.58
N ILE A 47 4.61 7.03 7.39
CA ILE A 47 4.42 7.86 6.19
C ILE A 47 3.22 8.81 6.34
N ILE A 48 2.16 8.36 7.01
CA ILE A 48 0.89 9.10 7.17
C ILE A 48 0.79 9.85 8.50
N GLY A 49 1.93 10.12 9.16
CA GLY A 49 1.97 10.95 10.36
C GLY A 49 1.65 10.22 11.68
N GLY A 50 1.83 8.91 11.72
CA GLY A 50 1.85 8.09 12.93
C GLY A 50 0.48 7.67 13.46
N HIS A 51 -0.58 7.74 12.65
CA HIS A 51 -1.90 7.27 13.07
C HIS A 51 -2.05 5.75 12.85
N ALA A 52 -2.80 5.08 13.73
CA ALA A 52 -3.03 3.64 13.65
C ALA A 52 -4.06 3.33 12.56
N LEU A 53 -3.72 2.36 11.69
CA LEU A 53 -4.61 1.81 10.67
C LEU A 53 -4.94 0.35 10.98
N ASP A 54 -6.08 -0.13 10.48
CA ASP A 54 -6.41 -1.55 10.54
C ASP A 54 -5.53 -2.35 9.57
N ALA A 55 -4.44 -2.91 10.09
CA ALA A 55 -3.49 -3.68 9.29
C ALA A 55 -4.12 -4.95 8.67
N ALA A 56 -5.22 -5.46 9.23
CA ALA A 56 -5.90 -6.64 8.72
C ALA A 56 -6.61 -6.38 7.37
N ALA A 57 -7.06 -5.13 7.15
CA ALA A 57 -7.65 -4.66 5.90
C ALA A 57 -6.62 -4.30 4.81
N LEU A 58 -5.33 -4.35 5.11
CA LEU A 58 -4.27 -3.88 4.22
C LEU A 58 -3.43 -5.04 3.68
N ASP A 59 -3.05 -4.90 2.41
CA ASP A 59 -2.15 -5.82 1.72
C ASP A 59 -0.89 -5.05 1.31
N PHE A 60 0.24 -5.46 1.88
CA PHE A 60 1.55 -4.85 1.67
C PHE A 60 2.39 -5.62 0.66
N ASP A 61 1.78 -6.54 -0.08
CA ASP A 61 2.54 -7.36 -0.98
C ASP A 61 3.13 -6.48 -2.11
N PRO A 62 4.45 -6.52 -2.33
CA PRO A 62 5.05 -5.85 -3.48
C PRO A 62 4.56 -6.57 -4.73
N ALA A 63 4.15 -5.85 -5.77
CA ALA A 63 3.57 -6.39 -7.02
C ALA A 63 4.24 -7.65 -7.65
N LEU A 64 5.48 -7.92 -7.24
CA LEU A 64 6.28 -9.10 -7.54
C LEU A 64 5.77 -10.43 -6.95
N THR A 65 4.75 -10.49 -6.06
CA THR A 65 3.93 -11.73 -5.89
C THR A 65 2.87 -11.86 -6.99
N THR A 66 3.28 -11.52 -8.20
CA THR A 66 2.80 -12.20 -9.40
C THR A 66 4.02 -12.87 -10.06
N ALA A 67 4.82 -13.59 -9.26
CA ALA A 67 5.84 -14.48 -9.80
C ALA A 67 5.15 -15.71 -10.44
N PRO A 68 5.75 -16.28 -11.50
CA PRO A 68 5.08 -16.54 -12.76
C PRO A 68 4.66 -18.00 -12.94
N GLU A 69 3.47 -18.24 -13.50
CA GLU A 69 3.16 -19.49 -14.21
C GLU A 69 2.92 -19.10 -15.67
N SER A 70 3.75 -19.44 -16.66
CA SER A 70 4.71 -20.54 -16.77
C SER A 70 5.74 -20.22 -17.88
N PRO A 71 7.01 -20.65 -17.80
CA PRO A 71 7.78 -20.91 -19.01
C PRO A 71 7.21 -22.18 -19.64
N GLY A 72 6.28 -22.02 -20.57
CA GLY A 72 5.60 -23.16 -21.19
C GLY A 72 5.10 -22.84 -22.59
N ALA A 73 6.03 -22.79 -23.55
CA ALA A 73 5.96 -23.41 -24.88
C ALA A 73 7.12 -22.90 -25.76
#